data_AF-A0A1F7I2E7-F1
#
_entry.id   AF-A0A1F7I2E7-F1
#
_cell.length_a   1.000
_cell.length_b   1.000
_cell.length_c   1.000
_cell.angle_alpha   90.00
_cell.angle_beta   90.00
_cell.angle_gamma   90.00
#
_symmetry.space_group_name_H-M   'P 1'
#
loop_
_entity.id
_entity.type
_entity.pdbx_description
1 polymer ?
#
loop_
_entity_poly.entity_id
_entity_poly.type
_entity_poly.pdbx_seq_one_letter_code
_entity_poly.pdbx_strand_id
1 'polypeptide(L)'
;MPNNISRSKAFYSIKTATEKEGNLFFIEYNILLKTIESVNNFSILYKGSRTGVRGGPYTHRQQDLYRAMLVFACAGLDVFVKELVRHKLPQLIKKDKEVEKKFREYVEREIKKDDKRTLNMVALALINDKPRDVFLGEYILSMTGSSLQSVEELMKVANASGLNTNKIFDSRKKSQIKDAFIARNQIIHEMDINIDQSPSKTSAYRTRRQRVAKKMEINTKSILRLAEEIFLAYKEQFKKFEIIDIEKKSNAAN
;
A
#
# COMPACT_ATOMS: atom_id res chain seq x y z
N MET A 1 24.60 27.34 13.87
CA MET A 1 23.39 26.82 14.53
C MET A 1 23.02 27.74 15.68
N PRO A 2 21.73 27.95 15.94
CA PRO A 2 21.19 27.36 17.15
C PRO A 2 20.12 26.33 16.84
N ASN A 3 20.26 25.20 17.52
CA ASN A 3 19.28 24.14 17.66
C ASN A 3 17.95 24.72 18.12
N ASN A 4 16.96 24.73 17.23
CA ASN A 4 15.56 24.78 17.63
C ASN A 4 14.69 24.12 16.57
N ILE A 5 15.04 22.87 16.21
CA ILE A 5 14.00 21.93 15.78
C ILE A 5 13.22 21.60 17.04
N SER A 6 12.36 22.54 17.44
CA SER A 6 11.23 22.31 18.34
C SER A 6 10.66 20.93 18.01
N ARG A 7 10.33 20.13 19.03
CA ARG A 7 9.68 18.81 18.92
C ARG A 7 8.42 18.94 18.05
N SER A 8 8.62 18.95 16.75
CA SER A 8 7.59 19.14 15.75
C SER A 8 6.78 17.86 15.80
N LYS A 9 5.56 17.95 16.32
CA LYS A 9 4.62 16.83 16.35
C LYS A 9 4.61 16.16 14.97
N ALA A 10 4.85 14.86 14.96
CA ALA A 10 4.87 14.06 13.75
C ALA A 10 3.60 14.30 12.93
N PHE A 11 3.73 14.31 11.61
CA PHE A 11 2.59 14.50 10.72
C PHE A 11 1.61 13.32 10.81
N TYR A 12 2.17 12.12 10.92
CA TYR A 12 1.45 10.88 11.19
C TYR A 12 2.23 10.03 12.20
N SER A 13 1.52 9.34 13.08
CA SER A 13 2.08 8.38 14.03
C SER A 13 1.21 7.12 13.99
N ILE A 14 1.87 5.97 13.93
CA ILE A 14 1.19 4.68 14.02
C ILE A 14 0.65 4.50 15.44
N LYS A 15 -0.56 3.95 15.57
CA LYS A 15 -1.19 3.65 16.87
C LYS A 15 -0.99 2.20 17.29
N THR A 16 -0.52 1.36 16.38
CA THR A 16 -0.27 -0.06 16.65
C THR A 16 1.01 -0.25 17.46
N ALA A 17 1.04 -1.32 18.26
CA ALA A 17 2.23 -1.71 18.99
C ALA A 17 3.39 -2.01 18.03
N THR A 18 4.61 -1.73 18.46
CA THR A 18 5.84 -2.02 17.73
C THR A 18 6.00 -3.52 17.52
N GLU A 19 6.32 -3.92 16.28
CA GLU A 19 6.75 -5.28 15.98
C GLU A 19 8.26 -5.41 16.17
N LYS A 20 8.69 -6.51 16.81
CA LYS A 20 10.11 -6.84 16.98
C LYS A 20 10.59 -7.72 15.85
N GLU A 21 11.89 -7.71 15.60
CA GLU A 21 12.53 -8.66 14.70
C GLU A 21 12.24 -10.10 15.15
N GLY A 22 11.93 -10.98 14.20
CA GLY A 22 11.43 -12.34 14.46
C GLY A 22 9.90 -12.46 14.57
N ASN A 23 9.15 -11.35 14.73
CA ASN A 23 7.68 -11.41 14.72
C ASN A 23 7.13 -11.62 13.30
N LEU A 24 5.96 -12.29 13.22
CA LEU A 24 5.31 -12.67 11.97
C LEU A 24 5.11 -11.51 11.02
N PHE A 25 4.80 -10.34 11.57
CA PHE A 25 4.42 -9.13 10.84
C PHE A 25 5.54 -8.09 10.77
N PHE A 26 6.78 -8.44 11.15
CA PHE A 26 7.89 -7.50 11.25
C PHE A 26 8.24 -6.84 9.91
N ILE A 27 8.30 -7.62 8.83
CA ILE A 27 8.61 -7.09 7.49
C ILE A 27 7.57 -6.05 7.07
N GLU A 28 6.29 -6.39 7.17
CA GLU A 28 5.21 -5.50 6.76
C GLU A 28 5.10 -4.28 7.68
N TYR A 29 5.33 -4.46 8.98
CA TYR A 29 5.42 -3.36 9.93
C TYR A 29 6.56 -2.39 9.59
N ASN A 30 7.74 -2.90 9.23
CA ASN A 30 8.87 -2.07 8.85
C ASN A 30 8.61 -1.26 7.57
N ILE A 31 7.97 -1.86 6.57
CA ILE A 31 7.58 -1.14 5.35
C ILE A 31 6.65 0.02 5.69
N LEU A 32 5.64 -0.24 6.55
CA LEU A 32 4.72 0.80 7.02
C LEU A 32 5.45 1.88 7.81
N LEU A 33 6.35 1.51 8.73
CA LEU A 33 7.14 2.43 9.54
C LEU A 33 8.02 3.33 8.65
N LYS A 34 8.77 2.75 7.70
CA LYS A 34 9.64 3.50 6.78
C LYS A 34 8.86 4.41 5.84
N THR A 35 7.66 4.00 5.44
CA THR A 35 6.73 4.87 4.69
C THR A 35 6.32 6.08 5.53
N ILE A 36 5.93 5.87 6.79
CA ILE A 36 5.52 6.93 7.71
C ILE A 36 6.70 7.88 8.02
N GLU A 37 7.89 7.34 8.28
CA GLU A 37 9.12 8.12 8.49
C GLU A 37 9.41 9.02 7.29
N SER A 38 9.33 8.48 6.07
CA SER A 38 9.56 9.24 4.84
C SER A 38 8.56 10.40 4.70
N VAL A 39 7.26 10.13 4.91
CA VAL A 39 6.21 11.17 4.86
C VAL A 39 6.41 12.23 5.95
N ASN A 40 6.77 11.82 7.16
CA ASN A 40 7.07 12.73 8.26
C ASN A 40 8.27 13.63 7.94
N ASN A 41 9.33 13.08 7.34
CA ASN A 41 10.51 13.83 6.92
C ASN A 41 10.13 14.89 5.87
N PHE A 42 9.34 14.54 4.85
CA PHE A 42 8.83 15.53 3.90
C PHE A 42 7.98 16.61 4.56
N SER A 43 7.16 16.26 5.55
CA SER A 43 6.37 17.24 6.30
C SER A 43 7.24 18.20 7.12
N ILE A 44 8.32 17.70 7.74
CA ILE A 44 9.29 18.52 8.48
C ILE A 44 9.99 19.48 7.52
N LEU A 45 10.49 18.97 6.39
CA LEU A 45 11.12 19.80 5.35
C LEU A 45 10.16 20.87 4.83
N TYR A 46 8.90 20.50 4.62
CA TYR A 46 7.87 21.44 4.18
C TYR A 46 7.65 22.55 5.21
N LYS A 47 7.47 22.21 6.49
CA LYS A 47 7.30 23.18 7.58
C LYS A 47 8.52 24.08 7.71
N GLY A 48 9.73 23.54 7.59
CA GLY A 48 10.98 24.30 7.64
C GLY A 48 11.19 25.22 6.42
N SER A 49 10.68 24.83 5.25
CA SER A 49 10.76 25.63 4.02
C SER A 49 9.76 26.80 3.96
N ARG A 50 8.86 26.92 4.94
CA ARG A 50 7.92 28.04 5.04
C ARG A 50 8.59 29.21 5.75
N THR A 51 9.20 30.10 4.96
CA THR A 51 9.87 31.31 5.45
C THR A 51 9.10 32.62 5.18
N GLY A 52 7.80 32.54 4.83
CA GLY A 52 7.00 33.69 4.40
C GLY A 52 5.72 33.96 5.21
N VAL A 53 5.08 35.10 4.92
CA VAL A 53 3.81 35.57 5.53
C VAL A 53 2.73 34.49 5.42
N ARG A 54 2.03 34.22 6.55
CA ARG A 54 0.87 33.31 6.57
C ARG A 54 -0.15 33.74 5.50
N GLY A 55 -0.30 32.93 4.46
CA GLY A 55 -1.33 33.12 3.42
C GLY A 55 -0.82 33.38 2.00
N GLY A 56 0.49 33.57 1.80
CA GLY A 56 1.06 33.68 0.45
C GLY A 56 0.94 32.37 -0.37
N PRO A 57 0.93 32.46 -1.71
CA PRO A 57 0.89 31.28 -2.58
C PRO A 57 2.10 30.38 -2.34
N TYR A 58 1.87 29.07 -2.35
CA TYR A 58 2.94 28.09 -2.16
C TYR A 58 3.96 28.15 -3.28
N THR A 59 5.24 28.11 -2.92
CA THR A 59 6.32 27.97 -3.91
C THR A 59 6.25 26.61 -4.60
N HIS A 60 6.79 26.49 -5.80
CA HIS A 60 6.86 25.20 -6.50
C HIS A 60 7.57 24.12 -5.66
N ARG A 61 8.65 24.47 -4.97
CA ARG A 61 9.36 23.55 -4.05
C ARG A 61 8.46 23.05 -2.91
N GLN A 62 7.67 23.94 -2.31
CA GLN A 62 6.71 23.57 -1.26
C GLN A 62 5.59 22.65 -1.80
N GLN A 63 5.12 22.92 -3.02
CA GLN A 63 4.14 22.06 -3.68
C GLN A 63 4.72 20.67 -3.99
N ASP A 64 5.98 20.59 -4.43
CA ASP A 64 6.65 19.33 -4.74
C ASP A 64 6.86 18.46 -3.49
N LEU A 65 7.09 19.05 -2.32
CA LEU A 65 7.11 18.30 -1.05
C LEU A 65 5.76 17.65 -0.74
N TYR A 66 4.64 18.34 -0.98
CA TYR A 66 3.31 17.74 -0.83
C TYR A 66 3.03 16.66 -1.87
N ARG A 67 3.49 16.84 -3.12
CA ARG A 67 3.40 15.82 -4.15
C ARG A 67 4.16 14.56 -3.72
N ALA A 68 5.40 14.74 -3.24
CA ALA A 68 6.24 13.67 -2.74
C ALA A 68 5.58 12.92 -1.58
N MET A 69 5.03 13.64 -0.58
CA MET A 69 4.31 13.01 0.54
C MET A 69 3.21 12.04 0.08
N LEU A 70 2.34 12.48 -0.83
CA LEU A 70 1.24 11.64 -1.32
C LEU A 70 1.74 10.48 -2.19
N VAL A 71 2.69 10.74 -3.09
CA VAL A 71 3.26 9.71 -3.97
C VAL A 71 3.95 8.62 -3.14
N PHE A 72 4.76 8.99 -2.15
CA PHE A 72 5.43 8.04 -1.25
C PHE A 72 4.44 7.28 -0.38
N ALA A 73 3.38 7.92 0.14
CA ALA A 73 2.36 7.22 0.89
C ALA A 73 1.63 6.16 0.04
N CYS A 74 1.27 6.49 -1.21
CA CYS A 74 0.62 5.54 -2.12
C CYS A 74 1.57 4.41 -2.57
N ALA A 75 2.84 4.71 -2.83
CA ALA A 75 3.84 3.71 -3.18
C ALA A 75 4.13 2.76 -2.00
N GLY A 76 4.27 3.31 -0.80
CA GLY A 76 4.43 2.53 0.43
C GLY A 76 3.24 1.62 0.70
N LEU A 77 2.00 2.11 0.49
CA LEU A 77 0.79 1.28 0.57
C LEU A 77 0.82 0.12 -0.45
N ASP A 78 1.20 0.38 -1.70
CA ASP A 78 1.28 -0.65 -2.75
C ASP A 78 2.25 -1.77 -2.36
N VAL A 79 3.48 -1.41 -1.98
CA VAL A 79 4.51 -2.37 -1.55
C VAL A 79 4.04 -3.13 -0.31
N PHE A 80 3.54 -2.42 0.70
CA PHE A 80 3.04 -3.01 1.94
C PHE A 80 1.94 -4.06 1.71
N VAL A 81 0.93 -3.74 0.90
CA VAL A 81 -0.17 -4.67 0.63
C VAL A 81 0.31 -5.85 -0.21
N LYS A 82 1.23 -5.65 -1.16
CA LYS A 82 1.81 -6.75 -1.94
C LYS A 82 2.58 -7.73 -1.06
N GLU A 83 3.36 -7.22 -0.10
CA GLU A 83 4.08 -8.08 0.85
C GLU A 83 3.12 -8.87 1.75
N LEU A 84 2.04 -8.24 2.24
CA LEU A 84 0.98 -8.96 2.94
C LEU A 84 0.39 -10.07 2.08
N VAL A 85 0.07 -9.82 0.81
CA VAL A 85 -0.49 -10.85 -0.07
C VAL A 85 0.52 -11.99 -0.29
N ARG A 86 1.77 -11.67 -0.61
CA ARG A 86 2.81 -12.68 -0.90
C ARG A 86 3.05 -13.62 0.28
N HIS A 87 3.11 -13.07 1.49
CA HIS A 87 3.54 -13.84 2.66
C HIS A 87 2.40 -14.31 3.54
N LYS A 88 1.29 -13.57 3.60
CA LYS A 88 0.20 -13.84 4.55
C LYS A 88 -0.98 -14.56 3.92
N LEU A 89 -1.33 -14.25 2.67
CA LEU A 89 -2.45 -14.92 2.00
C LEU A 89 -2.26 -16.45 1.89
N PRO A 90 -1.09 -17.00 1.54
CA PRO A 90 -0.85 -18.45 1.55
C PRO A 90 -1.16 -19.13 2.88
N GLN A 91 -0.88 -18.45 3.99
CA GLN A 91 -1.11 -18.98 5.33
C GLN A 91 -2.61 -18.96 5.66
N LEU A 92 -3.30 -17.90 5.27
CA LEU A 92 -4.76 -17.79 5.41
C LEU A 92 -5.49 -18.85 4.58
N ILE A 93 -5.08 -19.08 3.33
CA ILE A 93 -5.67 -20.14 2.47
C ILE A 93 -5.59 -21.51 3.13
N LYS A 94 -4.55 -21.79 3.93
CA LYS A 94 -4.39 -23.08 4.62
C LYS A 94 -5.29 -23.24 5.85
N LYS A 95 -5.88 -22.16 6.38
CA LYS A 95 -6.56 -22.15 7.68
C LYS A 95 -8.00 -21.67 7.63
N ASP A 96 -8.30 -20.71 6.75
CA ASP A 96 -9.62 -20.12 6.58
C ASP A 96 -10.32 -20.73 5.36
N LYS A 97 -11.38 -21.50 5.62
CA LYS A 97 -12.17 -22.19 4.57
C LYS A 97 -12.78 -21.22 3.56
N GLU A 98 -13.15 -20.02 3.98
CA GLU A 98 -13.73 -19.02 3.07
C GLU A 98 -12.66 -18.42 2.15
N VAL A 99 -11.45 -18.25 2.67
CA VAL A 99 -10.29 -17.81 1.86
C VAL A 99 -9.85 -18.93 0.90
N GLU A 100 -9.85 -20.18 1.36
CA GLU A 100 -9.59 -21.34 0.50
C GLU A 100 -10.63 -21.46 -0.62
N LYS A 101 -11.92 -21.25 -0.31
CA LYS A 101 -12.99 -21.25 -1.29
C LYS A 101 -12.76 -20.20 -2.37
N LYS A 102 -12.39 -18.97 -2.02
CA LYS A 102 -12.06 -17.91 -2.99
C LYS A 102 -10.87 -18.27 -3.88
N PHE A 103 -9.86 -18.92 -3.31
CA PHE A 103 -8.74 -19.46 -4.10
C PHE A 103 -9.22 -20.53 -5.09
N ARG A 104 -10.08 -21.46 -4.65
CA ARG A 104 -10.67 -22.47 -5.54
C ARG A 104 -11.51 -21.85 -6.66
N GLU A 105 -12.37 -20.90 -6.34
CA GLU A 105 -13.18 -20.16 -7.32
C GLU A 105 -12.30 -19.42 -8.35
N TYR A 106 -11.17 -18.86 -7.91
CA TYR A 106 -10.17 -18.30 -8.81
C TYR A 106 -9.63 -19.38 -9.76
N VAL A 107 -9.15 -20.51 -9.25
CA VAL A 107 -8.58 -21.60 -10.06
C VAL A 107 -9.60 -22.15 -11.04
N GLU A 108 -10.83 -22.43 -10.60
CA GLU A 108 -11.92 -22.90 -11.45
C GLU A 108 -12.23 -21.93 -12.59
N ARG A 109 -12.23 -20.61 -12.31
CA ARG A 109 -12.44 -19.60 -13.33
C ARG A 109 -11.28 -19.53 -14.31
N GLU A 110 -10.03 -19.60 -13.84
CA GLU A 110 -8.86 -19.56 -14.71
C GLU A 110 -8.78 -20.79 -15.62
N ILE A 111 -9.06 -22.00 -15.10
CA ILE A 111 -9.06 -23.23 -15.90
C ILE A 111 -10.14 -23.21 -17.01
N LYS A 112 -11.27 -22.54 -16.77
CA LYS A 112 -12.32 -22.37 -17.78
C LYS A 112 -11.95 -21.40 -18.91
N LYS A 113 -10.86 -20.63 -18.77
CA LYS A 113 -10.39 -19.76 -19.86
C LYS A 113 -9.67 -20.64 -20.87
N ASP A 114 -10.21 -20.70 -22.08
CA ASP A 114 -9.58 -21.37 -23.21
C ASP A 114 -8.48 -20.48 -23.81
N ASP A 115 -7.37 -20.35 -23.09
CA ASP A 115 -6.22 -19.58 -23.56
C ASP A 115 -4.87 -20.30 -23.31
N LYS A 116 -3.85 -19.88 -24.07
CA LYS A 116 -2.51 -20.47 -24.02
C LYS A 116 -1.85 -20.32 -22.64
N ARG A 117 -2.20 -19.28 -21.87
CA ARG A 117 -1.64 -19.07 -20.53
C ARG A 117 -2.20 -20.11 -19.57
N THR A 118 -3.50 -20.40 -19.63
CA THR A 118 -4.15 -21.45 -18.84
C THR A 118 -3.55 -22.82 -19.14
N LEU A 119 -3.38 -23.16 -20.42
CA LEU A 119 -2.74 -24.43 -20.81
C LEU A 119 -1.32 -24.56 -20.24
N ASN A 120 -0.51 -23.50 -20.32
CA ASN A 120 0.82 -23.48 -19.74
C ASN A 120 0.79 -23.63 -18.21
N MET A 121 -0.11 -22.94 -17.51
CA MET A 121 -0.27 -23.06 -16.06
C MET A 121 -0.62 -24.50 -15.64
N VAL A 122 -1.56 -25.14 -16.36
CA VAL A 122 -1.96 -26.53 -16.09
C VAL A 122 -0.82 -27.50 -16.39
N ALA A 123 -0.13 -27.34 -17.51
CA ALA A 123 1.02 -28.17 -17.87
C ALA A 123 2.13 -28.09 -16.81
N LEU A 124 2.45 -26.87 -16.34
CA LEU A 124 3.41 -26.66 -15.25
C LEU A 124 2.96 -27.32 -13.94
N ALA A 125 1.66 -27.24 -13.62
CA ALA A 125 1.12 -27.88 -12.43
C ALA A 125 1.23 -29.42 -12.49
N LEU A 126 1.02 -30.05 -13.66
CA LEU A 126 1.08 -31.51 -13.83
C LEU A 126 2.49 -32.10 -13.66
N ILE A 127 3.54 -31.33 -13.95
CA ILE A 127 4.94 -31.78 -13.84
C ILE A 127 5.60 -31.34 -12.52
N ASN A 128 4.91 -30.59 -11.67
CA ASN A 128 5.44 -30.07 -10.42
C ASN A 128 5.11 -31.01 -9.24
N ASP A 129 6.07 -31.23 -8.34
CA ASP A 129 5.87 -32.04 -7.12
C ASP A 129 4.76 -31.50 -6.21
N LYS A 130 4.48 -30.19 -6.28
CA LYS A 130 3.43 -29.49 -5.55
C LYS A 130 2.56 -28.69 -6.53
N PRO A 131 1.63 -29.34 -7.26
CA PRO A 131 0.80 -28.68 -8.27
C PRO A 131 0.03 -27.47 -7.73
N ARG A 132 -0.39 -27.54 -6.45
CA ARG A 132 -1.09 -26.45 -5.75
C ARG A 132 -0.27 -25.17 -5.66
N ASP A 133 1.05 -25.27 -5.55
CA ASP A 133 1.94 -24.10 -5.41
C ASP A 133 2.02 -23.30 -6.72
N VAL A 134 1.88 -23.96 -7.88
CA VAL A 134 1.80 -23.29 -9.19
C VAL A 134 0.57 -22.39 -9.27
N PHE A 135 -0.61 -22.94 -8.94
CA PHE A 135 -1.86 -22.17 -8.92
C PHE A 135 -1.84 -21.06 -7.86
N LEU A 136 -1.23 -21.30 -6.72
CA LEU A 136 -1.07 -20.30 -5.67
C LEU A 136 -0.18 -19.15 -6.12
N GLY A 137 0.93 -19.44 -6.82
CA GLY A 137 1.81 -18.43 -7.41
C GLY A 137 1.09 -17.53 -8.39
N GLU A 138 0.32 -18.12 -9.32
CA GLU A 138 -0.50 -17.37 -10.27
C GLU A 138 -1.59 -16.53 -9.57
N TYR A 139 -2.20 -17.09 -8.51
CA TYR A 139 -3.18 -16.34 -7.72
C TYR A 139 -2.57 -15.10 -7.06
N ILE A 140 -1.42 -15.24 -6.40
CA ILE A 140 -0.67 -14.12 -5.82
C ILE A 140 -0.27 -13.11 -6.90
N LEU A 141 0.20 -13.57 -8.05
CA LEU A 141 0.55 -12.70 -9.18
C LEU A 141 -0.66 -11.92 -9.70
N SER A 142 -1.84 -12.54 -9.75
CA SER A 142 -3.09 -11.88 -10.18
C SER A 142 -3.54 -10.74 -9.24
N MET A 143 -3.01 -10.69 -8.02
CA MET A 143 -3.26 -9.66 -7.02
C MET A 143 -2.10 -8.67 -6.87
N THR A 144 -0.89 -9.05 -7.23
CA THR A 144 0.33 -8.23 -7.00
C THR A 144 1.02 -7.77 -8.29
N GLY A 145 0.60 -8.28 -9.45
CA GLY A 145 1.19 -7.98 -10.74
C GLY A 145 0.84 -6.58 -11.27
N SER A 146 -0.31 -6.03 -10.90
CA SER A 146 -0.64 -4.62 -11.16
C SER A 146 -0.33 -3.74 -9.94
N SER A 147 -0.34 -2.44 -10.15
CA SER A 147 -0.24 -1.46 -9.07
C SER A 147 -1.58 -1.35 -8.33
N LEU A 148 -1.58 -1.53 -7.01
CA LEU A 148 -2.75 -1.45 -6.12
C LEU A 148 -3.13 0.00 -5.81
N GLN A 149 -3.48 0.76 -6.85
CA GLN A 149 -3.72 2.20 -6.78
C GLN A 149 -5.14 2.59 -7.16
N SER A 150 -6.06 1.64 -7.03
CA SER A 150 -7.50 1.88 -7.04
C SER A 150 -8.13 1.29 -5.78
N VAL A 151 -9.30 1.83 -5.42
CA VAL A 151 -10.07 1.31 -4.28
C VAL A 151 -10.54 -0.11 -4.58
N GLU A 152 -10.91 -0.37 -5.83
CA GLU A 152 -11.43 -1.62 -6.32
C GLU A 152 -10.37 -2.74 -6.24
N GLU A 153 -9.13 -2.47 -6.64
CA GLU A 153 -8.02 -3.42 -6.50
C GLU A 153 -7.70 -3.74 -5.03
N LEU A 154 -7.67 -2.72 -4.16
CA LEU A 154 -7.44 -2.93 -2.73
C LEU A 154 -8.58 -3.73 -2.08
N MET A 155 -9.82 -3.47 -2.46
CA MET A 155 -10.97 -4.25 -2.01
C MET A 155 -10.91 -5.69 -2.50
N LYS A 156 -10.51 -5.91 -3.77
CA LYS A 156 -10.32 -7.26 -4.32
C LYS A 156 -9.29 -8.03 -3.48
N VAL A 157 -8.15 -7.43 -3.18
CA VAL A 157 -7.10 -8.03 -2.35
C VAL A 157 -7.58 -8.29 -0.92
N ALA A 158 -8.21 -7.30 -0.28
CA ALA A 158 -8.73 -7.45 1.08
C ALA A 158 -9.79 -8.56 1.16
N ASN A 159 -10.68 -8.65 0.17
CA ASN A 159 -11.69 -9.70 0.09
C ASN A 159 -11.04 -11.07 -0.13
N ALA A 160 -10.05 -11.18 -1.02
CA ALA A 160 -9.30 -12.42 -1.25
C ALA A 160 -8.66 -12.95 0.03
N SER A 161 -8.18 -12.05 0.91
CA SER A 161 -7.61 -12.39 2.22
C SER A 161 -8.63 -12.56 3.35
N GLY A 162 -9.93 -12.57 3.05
CA GLY A 162 -10.97 -12.79 4.05
C GLY A 162 -11.19 -11.62 5.01
N LEU A 163 -10.69 -10.43 4.69
CA LEU A 163 -10.86 -9.25 5.52
C LEU A 163 -12.27 -8.66 5.37
N ASN A 164 -12.76 -8.02 6.42
CA ASN A 164 -14.03 -7.31 6.37
C ASN A 164 -13.90 -5.99 5.58
N THR A 165 -14.17 -6.06 4.28
CA THR A 165 -14.09 -4.91 3.37
C THR A 165 -15.05 -3.79 3.73
N ASN A 166 -16.19 -4.08 4.36
CA ASN A 166 -17.17 -3.06 4.74
C ASN A 166 -16.66 -2.21 5.92
N LYS A 167 -15.90 -2.82 6.84
CA LYS A 167 -15.24 -2.12 7.96
C LYS A 167 -14.07 -1.24 7.49
N ILE A 168 -13.25 -1.76 6.58
CA ILE A 168 -12.05 -1.08 6.08
C ILE A 168 -12.42 0.02 5.06
N PHE A 169 -13.39 -0.26 4.18
CA PHE A 169 -13.79 0.60 3.06
C PHE A 169 -15.24 1.07 3.21
N ASP A 170 -15.55 1.80 4.28
CA ASP A 170 -16.84 2.50 4.40
C ASP A 170 -17.01 3.56 3.29
N SER A 171 -18.24 4.04 3.07
CA SER A 171 -18.55 4.96 1.97
C SER A 171 -17.74 6.26 2.01
N ARG A 172 -17.46 6.80 3.21
CA ARG A 172 -16.66 8.01 3.39
C ARG A 172 -15.19 7.74 3.09
N LYS A 173 -14.63 6.65 3.62
CA LYS A 173 -13.23 6.26 3.39
C LYS A 173 -12.98 5.97 1.91
N LYS A 174 -13.88 5.23 1.25
CA LYS A 174 -13.82 4.95 -0.20
C LYS A 174 -13.64 6.23 -1.01
N SER A 175 -14.48 7.23 -0.74
CA SER A 175 -14.40 8.53 -1.42
C SER A 175 -13.05 9.22 -1.19
N GLN A 176 -12.57 9.26 0.06
CA GLN A 176 -11.28 9.88 0.39
C GLN A 176 -10.07 9.18 -0.23
N ILE A 177 -10.07 7.84 -0.24
CA ILE A 177 -9.01 7.04 -0.84
C ILE A 177 -9.02 7.22 -2.37
N LYS A 178 -10.20 7.22 -2.97
CA LYS A 178 -10.37 7.49 -4.41
C LYS A 178 -9.83 8.86 -4.79
N ASP A 179 -10.18 9.90 -4.02
CA ASP A 179 -9.64 11.25 -4.22
C ASP A 179 -8.12 11.31 -4.08
N ALA A 180 -7.54 10.55 -3.15
CA ALA A 180 -6.10 10.43 -2.99
C ALA A 180 -5.43 9.78 -4.21
N PHE A 181 -6.00 8.70 -4.75
CA PHE A 181 -5.47 8.05 -5.96
C PHE A 181 -5.62 8.89 -7.22
N ILE A 182 -6.75 9.58 -7.40
CA ILE A 182 -6.93 10.54 -8.50
C ILE A 182 -5.87 11.63 -8.40
N ALA A 183 -5.69 12.20 -7.20
CA ALA A 183 -4.68 13.22 -6.97
C ALA A 183 -3.27 12.70 -7.26
N ARG A 184 -2.93 11.47 -6.84
CA ARG A 184 -1.65 10.83 -7.10
C ARG A 184 -1.41 10.58 -8.58
N ASN A 185 -2.38 10.06 -9.32
CA ASN A 185 -2.23 9.79 -10.76
C ASN A 185 -2.05 11.08 -11.54
N GLN A 186 -2.78 12.14 -11.18
CA GLN A 186 -2.54 13.48 -11.73
C GLN A 186 -1.12 13.98 -11.45
N ILE A 187 -0.56 13.73 -10.26
CA ILE A 187 0.83 14.11 -9.93
C ILE A 187 1.80 13.38 -10.83
N ILE A 188 1.65 12.06 -10.98
CA ILE A 188 2.54 11.27 -11.83
C ILE A 188 2.47 11.77 -13.27
N HIS A 189 1.26 11.97 -13.82
CA HIS A 189 1.12 12.56 -15.15
C HIS A 189 1.75 13.95 -15.26
N GLU A 190 1.56 14.84 -14.27
CA GLU A 190 2.20 16.17 -14.22
C GLU A 190 3.74 16.12 -14.12
N MET A 191 4.28 15.03 -13.56
CA MET A 191 5.72 14.80 -13.43
C MET A 191 6.33 14.11 -14.67
N ASP A 192 5.56 13.25 -15.34
CA ASP A 192 5.95 12.46 -16.52
C ASP A 192 5.75 13.23 -17.84
N ILE A 193 5.09 14.39 -17.85
CA ILE A 193 5.06 15.26 -19.05
C ILE A 193 6.50 15.63 -19.40
N ASN A 194 7.04 14.97 -20.43
CA ASN A 194 8.40 15.12 -20.92
C ASN A 194 8.76 16.59 -21.15
N ILE A 195 9.89 16.98 -20.57
CA ILE A 195 10.51 18.31 -20.70
C ILE A 195 11.02 18.54 -22.15
N ASP A 196 11.05 17.49 -22.97
CA ASP A 196 11.64 17.46 -24.32
C ASP A 196 10.94 18.35 -25.35
N GLN A 197 9.77 18.93 -25.05
CA GLN A 197 9.04 19.82 -25.99
C GLN A 197 9.06 21.31 -25.62
N SER A 198 9.82 21.74 -24.61
CA SER A 198 9.93 23.18 -24.31
C SER A 198 11.31 23.56 -23.75
N PRO A 199 12.11 24.39 -24.48
CA PRO A 199 13.42 24.87 -24.00
C PRO A 199 13.32 25.84 -22.81
N SER A 200 12.12 26.09 -22.31
CA SER A 200 11.83 26.98 -21.18
C SER A 200 11.37 26.17 -19.98
N LYS A 201 12.19 26.16 -18.91
CA LYS A 201 11.83 25.62 -17.57
C LYS A 201 10.50 26.21 -17.06
N THR A 202 10.09 27.38 -17.55
CA THR A 202 8.89 28.11 -17.16
C THR A 202 7.60 27.50 -17.73
N SER A 203 7.66 26.85 -18.91
CA SER A 203 6.50 26.23 -19.57
C SER A 203 6.05 24.95 -18.84
N ALA A 204 6.99 24.08 -18.47
CA ALA A 204 6.72 22.80 -17.81
C ALA A 204 6.11 22.94 -16.40
N TYR A 205 6.44 24.01 -15.65
CA TYR A 205 5.80 24.28 -14.36
C TYR A 205 4.40 24.90 -14.50
N ARG A 206 4.10 25.52 -15.64
CA ARG A 206 2.83 26.23 -15.89
C ARG A 206 1.65 25.28 -16.11
N THR A 207 1.91 24.02 -16.50
CA THR A 207 0.91 22.98 -16.69
C THR A 207 0.58 22.22 -15.39
N ARG A 208 1.39 22.37 -14.34
CA ARG A 208 1.18 21.68 -13.06
C ARG A 208 0.12 22.39 -12.23
N ARG A 209 -0.87 21.63 -11.74
CA ARG A 209 -1.96 22.18 -10.93
C ARG A 209 -1.46 22.60 -9.55
N GLN A 210 -1.89 23.77 -9.09
CA GLN A 210 -1.67 24.18 -7.70
C GLN A 210 -2.53 23.32 -6.77
N ARG A 211 -1.94 22.85 -5.67
CA ARG A 211 -2.60 21.96 -4.72
C ARG A 211 -2.75 22.62 -3.37
N VAL A 212 -3.94 22.47 -2.80
CA VAL A 212 -4.25 23.00 -1.47
C VAL A 212 -3.61 22.08 -0.42
N ALA A 213 -2.73 22.64 0.40
CA ALA A 213 -2.05 21.98 1.50
C ALA A 213 -2.97 21.05 2.32
N LYS A 214 -4.08 21.59 2.83
CA LYS A 214 -5.04 20.83 3.64
C LYS A 214 -5.59 19.59 2.92
N LYS A 215 -5.85 19.68 1.61
CA LYS A 215 -6.33 18.54 0.81
C LYS A 215 -5.25 17.48 0.64
N MET A 216 -4.01 17.88 0.38
CA MET A 216 -2.88 16.96 0.28
C MET A 216 -2.60 16.24 1.60
N GLU A 217 -2.71 16.96 2.72
CA GLU A 217 -2.55 16.37 4.05
C GLU A 217 -3.66 15.37 4.37
N ILE A 218 -4.91 15.69 4.04
CA ILE A 218 -6.06 14.78 4.21
C ILE A 218 -5.82 13.51 3.38
N ASN A 219 -5.53 13.66 2.08
CA ASN A 219 -5.31 12.52 1.19
C ASN A 219 -4.17 11.63 1.69
N THR A 220 -3.03 12.22 2.08
CA THR A 220 -1.88 11.47 2.59
C THR A 220 -2.23 10.73 3.88
N LYS A 221 -2.92 11.37 4.83
CA LYS A 221 -3.36 10.73 6.08
C LYS A 221 -4.36 9.61 5.84
N SER A 222 -5.27 9.76 4.88
CA SER A 222 -6.23 8.72 4.51
C SER A 222 -5.52 7.47 3.99
N ILE A 223 -4.46 7.62 3.19
CA ILE A 223 -3.64 6.49 2.71
C ILE A 223 -2.88 5.81 3.85
N LEU A 224 -2.21 6.57 4.72
CA LEU A 224 -1.48 5.99 5.85
C LEU A 224 -2.41 5.29 6.85
N ARG A 225 -3.59 5.87 7.11
CA ARG A 225 -4.61 5.24 7.94
C ARG A 225 -5.14 3.95 7.32
N LEU A 226 -5.36 3.93 6.01
CA LEU A 226 -5.78 2.71 5.32
C LEU A 226 -4.75 1.59 5.47
N ALA A 227 -3.45 1.90 5.31
CA ALA A 227 -2.39 0.92 5.50
C ALA A 227 -2.42 0.33 6.93
N GLU A 228 -2.60 1.19 7.93
CA GLU A 228 -2.72 0.76 9.34
C GLU A 228 -3.97 -0.09 9.60
N GLU A 229 -5.11 0.26 9.03
CA GLU A 229 -6.36 -0.51 9.16
C GLU A 229 -6.24 -1.89 8.49
N ILE A 230 -5.61 -1.97 7.31
CA ILE A 230 -5.31 -3.23 6.64
C ILE A 230 -4.36 -4.08 7.51
N PHE A 231 -3.30 -3.47 8.05
CA PHE A 231 -2.35 -4.15 8.94
C PHE A 231 -3.06 -4.80 10.13
N LEU A 232 -3.89 -4.02 10.83
CA LEU A 232 -4.66 -4.50 11.97
C LEU A 232 -5.66 -5.59 11.58
N ALA A 233 -6.33 -5.46 10.44
CA ALA A 233 -7.27 -6.47 9.96
C ALA A 233 -6.58 -7.81 9.66
N TYR A 234 -5.38 -7.80 9.07
CA TYR A 234 -4.59 -9.03 8.90
C TYR A 234 -4.20 -9.64 10.25
N LYS A 235 -3.76 -8.82 11.22
CA LYS A 235 -3.44 -9.31 12.56
C LYS A 235 -4.66 -9.92 13.27
N GLU A 236 -5.83 -9.27 13.16
CA GLU A 236 -7.10 -9.81 13.66
C GLU A 236 -7.41 -11.17 13.03
N GLN A 237 -7.25 -11.30 11.72
CA GLN A 237 -7.49 -12.55 11.00
C GLN A 237 -6.50 -13.66 11.40
N PHE A 238 -5.22 -13.34 11.51
CA PHE A 238 -4.20 -14.30 11.93
C PHE A 238 -4.41 -14.78 13.36
N LYS A 239 -4.81 -13.88 14.26
CA LYS A 239 -5.20 -14.23 15.63
C LYS A 239 -6.43 -15.14 15.65
N LYS A 240 -7.45 -14.84 14.83
CA LYS A 240 -8.68 -15.64 14.74
C LYS A 240 -8.42 -17.10 14.33
N PHE A 241 -7.45 -17.32 13.45
CA PHE A 241 -7.10 -18.66 12.94
C PHE A 241 -5.86 -19.27 13.59
N GLU A 242 -5.39 -18.69 14.70
CA GLU A 242 -4.23 -19.16 15.46
C GLU A 242 -3.00 -19.43 14.57
N ILE A 243 -2.76 -18.54 13.60
CA ILE A 243 -1.58 -18.60 12.75
C ILE A 243 -0.42 -17.99 13.55
N ILE A 244 0.40 -18.86 14.12
CA ILE A 244 1.51 -18.51 15.02
C ILE A 244 2.82 -18.38 14.23
N ASP A 245 3.72 -17.55 14.75
CA ASP A 245 5.14 -17.51 14.39
C ASP A 245 5.77 -18.91 14.36
N ILE A 246 6.33 -19.27 13.21
CA ILE A 246 7.00 -20.56 13.00
C ILE A 246 8.18 -20.72 13.99
N GLU A 247 8.82 -19.63 14.41
CA GLU A 247 9.92 -19.63 15.38
C GLU A 247 9.50 -20.09 16.79
N LYS A 248 8.22 -19.94 17.18
CA LYS A 248 7.75 -20.46 18.48
C LYS A 248 7.57 -21.98 18.47
N LYS A 249 7.37 -22.60 17.30
CA LYS A 249 7.25 -24.07 17.22
C LYS A 249 8.59 -24.78 17.38
N SER A 250 9.71 -24.18 16.97
CA SER A 250 11.04 -24.76 17.18
C SER A 250 11.51 -24.66 18.64
N ASN A 251 11.10 -23.64 19.38
CA ASN A 251 11.47 -23.49 20.80
C ASN A 251 10.51 -24.19 21.78
N ALA A 252 9.37 -24.68 21.33
CA ALA A 252 8.44 -25.49 22.14
C ALA A 252 8.61 -27.00 21.92
N ALA A 253 9.51 -27.39 21.01
CA ALA A 253 9.83 -28.78 20.69
C ALA A 253 11.24 -29.21 21.15
N ASN A 254 11.93 -28.35 21.90
CA ASN A 254 13.23 -28.61 22.53
C ASN A 254 13.10 -28.55 24.05
#